data_AF-A0AAP9U7A5-F1
#
_entry.id   AF-A0AAP9U7A5-F1
#
_cell.length_a   1.000
_cell.length_b   1.000
_cell.length_c   1.000
_cell.angle_alpha   90.00
_cell.angle_beta   90.00
_cell.angle_gamma   90.00
#
_symmetry.space_group_name_H-M   'P 1'
#
loop_
_entity.id
_entity.type
_entity.pdbx_description
1 polymer ?
#
loop_
_entity_poly.entity_id
_entity_poly.type
_entity_poly.pdbx_seq_one_letter_code
_entity_poly.pdbx_strand_id
1 'polypeptide(L)'
;MLRDYLKLDSEDQLVEQQSGHQPCQQYTEVTEWVILNKEGKKKGRVSLFDKFNTRRSWNVNFRITQFDNSGKVIVDQLTDAI
;
A
#
# COMPACT_ATOMS: atom_id res chain seq x y z
N MET A 1 7.54 20.99 9.91
CA MET A 1 6.56 19.98 10.38
C MET A 1 6.60 18.82 9.42
N LEU A 2 6.94 17.63 9.92
CA LEU A 2 6.95 16.39 9.14
C LEU A 2 5.52 16.13 8.68
N ARG A 3 5.26 16.04 7.38
CA ARG A 3 3.90 15.70 6.91
C ARG A 3 3.69 14.21 7.16
N ASP A 4 2.76 13.89 8.04
CA ASP A 4 2.36 12.51 8.35
C ASP A 4 1.51 11.87 7.24
N TYR A 5 1.25 12.59 6.15
CA TYR A 5 0.41 12.15 5.05
C TYR A 5 0.94 12.64 3.70
N LEU A 6 0.79 11.80 2.67
CA LEU A 6 1.09 12.16 1.28
C LEU A 6 -0.08 12.99 0.76
N LYS A 7 0.19 14.24 0.37
CA LYS A 7 -0.82 15.08 -0.27
C LYS A 7 -1.10 14.54 -1.67
N LEU A 8 -2.33 14.10 -1.91
CA LEU A 8 -2.83 13.74 -3.23
C LEU A 8 -3.51 14.95 -3.87
N ASP A 9 -3.25 15.14 -5.15
CA ASP A 9 -3.90 16.13 -6.01
C ASP A 9 -4.86 15.40 -6.97
N SER A 10 -5.89 16.08 -7.47
CA SER A 10 -6.93 15.45 -8.32
C SER A 10 -6.41 14.89 -9.65
N GLU A 11 -5.26 15.39 -10.10
CA GLU A 11 -4.59 14.95 -11.33
C GLU A 11 -3.58 13.81 -11.07
N ASP A 12 -3.39 13.41 -9.81
CA ASP A 12 -2.53 12.28 -9.49
C ASP A 12 -3.19 10.98 -9.97
N GLN A 13 -2.37 10.05 -10.42
CA GLN A 13 -2.81 8.75 -10.92
C GLN A 13 -2.26 7.64 -10.05
N LEU A 14 -3.12 6.66 -9.75
CA LEU A 14 -2.73 5.41 -9.13
C LEU A 14 -2.54 4.36 -10.23
N VAL A 15 -1.30 3.92 -10.44
CA VAL A 15 -0.94 2.99 -11.52
C VAL A 15 -0.48 1.68 -10.89
N GLU A 16 -1.15 0.59 -11.23
CA GLU A 16 -0.77 -0.75 -10.78
C GLU A 16 0.57 -1.15 -11.41
N GLN A 17 1.50 -1.65 -10.59
CA GLN A 17 2.82 -2.07 -11.06
C GLN A 17 2.97 -3.59 -10.99
N GLN A 18 2.51 -4.20 -9.91
CA GLN A 18 2.67 -5.63 -9.68
C GLN A 18 1.49 -6.17 -8.88
N SER A 19 0.86 -7.23 -9.41
CA SER A 19 -0.06 -8.10 -8.68
C SER A 19 0.59 -9.48 -8.62
N GLY A 20 0.90 -9.98 -7.43
CA GLY A 20 1.66 -11.21 -7.29
C GLY A 20 1.28 -12.04 -6.08
N HIS A 21 1.25 -13.35 -6.27
CA HIS A 21 1.28 -14.30 -5.18
C HIS A 21 2.70 -14.38 -4.65
N GLN A 22 2.95 -13.79 -3.47
CA GLN A 22 4.20 -14.01 -2.75
C GLN A 22 3.93 -15.07 -1.69
N PRO A 23 4.44 -16.31 -1.83
CA PRO A 23 4.33 -17.33 -0.79
C PRO A 23 5.29 -17.00 0.35
N CYS A 24 5.06 -15.87 1.03
CA CYS A 24 5.69 -15.56 2.30
C CYS A 24 4.79 -16.09 3.41
N GLN A 25 5.34 -16.53 4.54
CA GLN A 25 4.58 -17.15 5.64
C GLN A 25 3.49 -16.25 6.26
N GLN A 26 3.42 -14.97 5.87
CA GLN A 26 2.59 -13.94 6.50
C GLN A 26 1.45 -13.42 5.60
N TYR A 27 1.59 -13.49 4.27
CA TYR A 27 0.64 -12.91 3.30
C TYR A 27 0.53 -13.84 2.11
N THR A 28 -0.65 -13.90 1.50
CA THR A 28 -0.89 -14.80 0.36
C THR A 28 -0.78 -14.03 -0.96
N GLU A 29 -1.27 -12.79 -0.99
CA GLU A 29 -1.28 -11.96 -2.20
C GLU A 29 -0.86 -10.54 -1.85
N VAL A 30 -0.08 -9.92 -2.73
CA VAL A 30 0.34 -8.53 -2.62
C VAL A 30 0.09 -7.83 -3.94
N THR A 31 -0.64 -6.72 -3.88
CA THR A 31 -0.84 -5.82 -5.01
C THR A 31 -0.19 -4.48 -4.70
N GLU A 32 0.65 -4.00 -5.61
CA GLU A 32 1.35 -2.73 -5.48
C GLU A 32 0.96 -1.74 -6.58
N TRP A 33 0.69 -0.52 -6.14
CA TRP A 33 0.43 0.63 -7.01
C TRP A 33 1.43 1.73 -6.73
N VAL A 34 1.76 2.50 -7.76
CA VAL A 34 2.55 3.73 -7.67
C VAL A 34 1.64 4.93 -7.87
N ILE A 35 1.85 5.95 -7.04
CA ILE A 35 1.17 7.24 -7.16
C ILE A 35 2.05 8.14 -8.01
N LEU A 36 1.55 8.55 -9.16
CA LEU A 36 2.20 9.49 -10.07
C LEU A 36 1.52 10.84 -9.99
N ASN A 37 2.29 11.92 -10.06
CA ASN A 37 1.73 13.25 -10.25
C ASN A 37 1.31 13.49 -11.71
N LYS A 38 0.70 14.63 -11.99
CA LYS A 38 0.35 15.08 -13.36
C LYS A 38 1.50 15.07 -14.37
N GLU A 39 2.75 15.16 -13.90
CA GLU A 39 3.97 15.16 -14.72
C GLU A 39 4.55 13.74 -14.89
N GLY A 40 3.88 12.70 -14.37
CA GLY A 40 4.35 11.32 -14.39
C GLY A 40 5.46 11.03 -13.36
N LYS A 41 5.75 11.95 -12.43
CA LYS A 41 6.75 11.73 -11.36
C LYS A 41 6.13 10.97 -10.19
N LYS A 42 6.87 10.00 -9.66
CA LYS A 42 6.49 9.24 -8.47
C LYS A 42 6.37 10.15 -7.24
N LYS A 43 5.19 10.13 -6.61
CA LYS A 43 4.91 10.76 -5.30
C LYS A 43 5.03 9.76 -4.16
N GLY A 44 4.73 8.49 -4.42
CA GLY A 44 4.72 7.42 -3.43
C GLY A 44 4.24 6.11 -4.00
N ARG A 45 3.94 5.15 -3.13
CA ARG A 45 3.32 3.88 -3.52
C ARG A 45 2.36 3.38 -2.44
N VAL A 46 1.44 2.51 -2.83
CA VAL A 46 0.50 1.82 -1.96
C VAL A 46 0.68 0.33 -2.18
N SER A 47 0.74 -0.44 -1.10
CA SER A 47 0.76 -1.90 -1.14
C SER A 47 -0.46 -2.41 -0.37
N LEU A 48 -1.27 -3.25 -1.03
CA LEU A 48 -2.34 -4.02 -0.42
C LEU A 48 -1.83 -5.44 -0.19
N PHE A 49 -1.92 -5.89 1.05
CA PHE A 49 -1.63 -7.27 1.44
C PHE A 49 -2.94 -7.97 1.76
N ASP A 50 -3.22 -9.06 1.06
CA ASP A 50 -4.42 -9.87 1.21
C ASP A 50 -4.10 -11.23 1.89
N LYS A 51 -5.12 -11.79 2.54
CA LYS A 51 -5.14 -13.11 3.18
C LYS A 51 -3.94 -13.29 4.08
N PHE A 52 -3.90 -12.50 5.15
CA PHE A 52 -2.99 -12.76 6.25
C PHE A 52 -3.07 -14.22 6.65
N ASN A 53 -1.92 -14.90 6.68
CA ASN A 53 -1.90 -16.26 7.20
C ASN A 53 -2.27 -16.18 8.69
N THR A 54 -3.37 -16.84 9.06
CA THR A 54 -4.05 -16.85 10.36
C THR A 54 -3.20 -17.34 11.55
N ARG A 55 -1.88 -17.49 11.37
CA ARG A 55 -0.90 -17.87 12.40
C ARG A 55 -0.56 -16.75 13.39
N ARG A 56 -0.96 -15.50 13.14
CA ARG A 56 -0.96 -14.43 14.15
C ARG A 56 -2.39 -13.97 14.40
N SER A 57 -2.64 -13.54 15.64
CA SER A 57 -3.91 -13.09 16.21
C SER A 57 -4.56 -11.85 15.56
N TRP A 58 -4.32 -11.61 14.28
CA TRP A 58 -4.96 -10.55 13.52
C TRP A 58 -6.32 -11.06 13.09
N ASN A 59 -7.37 -10.38 13.55
CA ASN A 59 -8.75 -10.69 13.20
C ASN A 59 -9.16 -10.10 11.84
N VAL A 60 -8.20 -9.65 11.04
CA VAL A 60 -8.44 -8.88 9.80
C VAL A 60 -7.81 -9.51 8.57
N ASN A 61 -8.46 -9.36 7.41
CA ASN A 61 -8.03 -9.99 6.16
C ASN A 61 -7.05 -9.15 5.33
N PHE A 62 -7.06 -7.82 5.48
CA PHE A 62 -6.29 -6.90 4.63
C PHE A 62 -5.40 -5.95 5.42
N ARG A 63 -4.28 -5.57 4.80
CA ARG A 63 -3.41 -4.47 5.24
C ARG A 63 -3.12 -3.56 4.08
N ILE A 64 -3.28 -2.27 4.31
CA ILE A 64 -2.96 -1.23 3.34
C ILE A 64 -1.80 -0.43 3.91
N THR A 65 -0.69 -0.43 3.20
CA THR A 65 0.50 0.34 3.57
C THR A 65 0.79 1.37 2.50
N GLN A 66 0.93 2.64 2.89
CA GLN A 66 1.33 3.71 2.00
C GLN A 66 2.76 4.17 2.34
N PHE A 67 3.53 4.39 1.29
CA PHE A 67 4.90 4.88 1.38
C PHE A 67 5.03 6.21 0.66
N ASP A 68 5.83 7.11 1.23
CA ASP A 68 6.26 8.31 0.54
C ASP A 68 7.31 8.00 -0.55
N ASN A 69 7.74 9.02 -1.29
CA ASN A 69 8.74 8.85 -2.35
C ASN A 69 10.13 8.40 -1.82
N SER A 70 10.43 8.62 -0.53
CA SER A 70 11.67 8.16 0.11
C SER A 70 11.62 6.70 0.55
N GLY A 71 10.44 6.08 0.50
CA GLY A 71 10.21 4.72 0.97
C GLY A 71 9.82 4.64 2.46
N LYS A 72 9.57 5.77 3.13
CA LYS A 72 9.09 5.79 4.51
C LYS A 72 7.61 5.43 4.54
N VAL A 73 7.21 4.56 5.48
CA VAL A 73 5.80 4.27 5.76
C VAL A 73 5.14 5.50 6.38
N ILE A 74 4.04 5.92 5.78
CA ILE A 74 3.24 7.07 6.24
C ILE A 74 1.81 6.67 6.63
N VAL A 75 1.29 5.58 6.08
CA VAL A 75 0.02 4.97 6.48
C VAL A 75 0.24 3.48 6.61
N ASP A 76 -0.29 2.90 7.68
CA ASP A 76 -0.30 1.47 7.93
C ASP A 76 -1.63 1.09 8.59
N GLN A 77 -2.54 0.51 7.80
CA GLN A 77 -3.90 0.25 8.21
C GLN A 77 -4.25 -1.22 8.05
N LEU A 78 -4.88 -1.79 9.08
CA LEU A 78 -5.50 -3.12 9.06
C LEU A 78 -7.02 -2.96 8.86
N THR A 79 -7.62 -3.76 7.97
CA THR A 79 -9.05 -3.69 7.66
C THR A 79 -9.62 -5.04 7.22
N ASP A 80 -10.90 -5.26 7.48
CA ASP A 80 -11.70 -6.36 6.90
C ASP A 80 -12.58 -5.91 5.74
N ALA A 81 -12.72 -4.61 5.56
CA ALA A 81 -13.51 -4.00 4.50
C ALA A 81 -12.58 -3.45 3.42
N ILE A 82 -12.93 -3.75 2.16
CA ILE A 82 -12.41 -3.11 0.94
C ILE A 82 -13.50 -2.21 0.37
#